data_AF-A0A126T2K8-F1
#
_entry.id   AF-A0A126T2K8-F1
#
_cell.length_a   1.000
_cell.length_b   1.000
_cell.length_c   1.000
_cell.angle_alpha   90.00
_cell.angle_beta   90.00
_cell.angle_gamma   90.00
#
_symmetry.space_group_name_H-M   'P 1'
#
loop_
_entity.id
_entity.type
_entity.pdbx_description
1 polymer ?
#
loop_
_entity_poly.entity_id
_entity_poly.type
_entity_poly.pdbx_seq_one_letter_code
_entity_poly.pdbx_strand_id
1 'polypeptide(L)'
;MHIYAFGSICRGEVDLFSDIDMLAIVNGRDDRFSPKDYSIYSYTRIGELWEQGNPFAWHLFLESKLIYSSDNSDYLRSIGEPSAYKSGLADCNKFREIFLSAKKSIEGSVLTEVFDLSSVFLAIRNFATCYSLHIDVKPDFSRNSARNLGVHSIPIDNSTYELLERARVLSIRGVGEILSSYDVGKAKMALNKIESWMNEKISTITSDGYERI
;
A
#
# COMPACT_ATOMS: atom_id res chain seq x y z
N MET A 1 -24.11 5.93 -11.24
CA MET A 1 -23.43 4.89 -10.44
C MET A 1 -22.37 4.26 -11.30
N HIS A 2 -21.16 4.10 -10.76
CA HIS A 2 -20.06 3.39 -11.43
C HIS A 2 -19.49 2.32 -10.50
N ILE A 3 -19.16 1.17 -11.07
CA ILE A 3 -18.55 0.05 -10.37
C ILE A 3 -17.25 -0.28 -11.09
N TYR A 4 -16.17 -0.36 -10.33
CA TYR A 4 -14.85 -0.72 -10.82
C TYR A 4 -14.30 -1.91 -10.05
N ALA A 5 -13.48 -2.71 -10.74
CA ALA A 5 -12.51 -3.57 -10.11
C ALA A 5 -11.14 -2.87 -10.15
N PHE A 6 -10.30 -3.13 -9.16
CA PHE A 6 -8.90 -2.66 -9.14
C PHE A 6 -8.02 -3.67 -8.41
N GLY A 7 -6.75 -3.35 -8.21
CA GLY A 7 -5.84 -4.21 -7.46
C GLY A 7 -5.40 -5.45 -8.23
N SER A 8 -5.18 -6.55 -7.51
CA SER A 8 -4.49 -7.75 -8.03
C SER A 8 -5.17 -8.38 -9.26
N ILE A 9 -6.50 -8.39 -9.30
CA ILE A 9 -7.29 -8.94 -10.41
C ILE A 9 -7.06 -8.17 -11.71
N CYS A 10 -6.89 -6.86 -11.64
CA CYS A 10 -6.65 -6.01 -12.81
C CYS A 10 -5.19 -6.08 -13.30
N ARG A 11 -4.26 -6.48 -12.43
CA ARG A 11 -2.85 -6.72 -12.76
C ARG A 11 -2.55 -8.15 -13.22
N GLY A 12 -3.48 -9.09 -13.04
CA GLY A 12 -3.24 -10.52 -13.29
C GLY A 12 -2.41 -11.22 -12.21
N GLU A 13 -2.28 -10.60 -11.03
CA GLU A 13 -1.49 -11.10 -9.88
C GLU A 13 -2.38 -11.82 -8.86
N VAL A 14 -3.25 -12.71 -9.32
CA VAL A 14 -4.21 -13.41 -8.47
C VAL A 14 -3.58 -14.65 -7.87
N ASP A 15 -3.63 -14.78 -6.55
CA ASP A 15 -3.27 -16.00 -5.83
C ASP A 15 -4.35 -16.40 -4.81
N LEU A 16 -4.08 -17.47 -4.05
CA LEU A 16 -4.98 -18.00 -3.02
C LEU A 16 -5.30 -17.01 -1.89
N PHE A 17 -4.53 -15.93 -1.77
CA PHE A 17 -4.68 -14.88 -0.78
C PHE A 17 -5.01 -13.53 -1.41
N SER A 18 -5.46 -13.49 -2.67
CA SER A 18 -5.94 -12.26 -3.30
C SER A 18 -7.42 -12.03 -2.98
N ASP A 19 -7.76 -10.79 -2.62
CA ASP A 19 -9.16 -10.34 -2.60
C ASP A 19 -9.52 -9.73 -3.96
N ILE A 20 -10.83 -9.63 -4.21
CA ILE A 20 -11.35 -8.84 -5.32
C ILE A 20 -11.64 -7.43 -4.79
N ASP A 21 -10.76 -6.49 -5.11
CA ASP A 21 -10.93 -5.10 -4.71
C ASP A 21 -11.96 -4.40 -5.62
N MET A 22 -13.11 -4.07 -5.04
CA MET A 22 -14.21 -3.41 -5.74
C MET A 22 -14.42 -1.98 -5.26
N LEU A 23 -14.71 -1.08 -6.18
CA LEU A 23 -15.05 0.32 -5.93
C LEU A 23 -16.47 0.59 -6.43
N ALA A 24 -17.30 1.20 -5.59
CA ALA A 24 -18.61 1.73 -5.97
C ALA A 24 -18.61 3.25 -5.80
N ILE A 25 -18.89 3.97 -6.90
CA ILE A 25 -19.09 5.43 -6.88
C ILE A 25 -20.59 5.70 -7.03
N VAL A 26 -21.19 6.20 -5.95
CA VAL A 26 -22.64 6.39 -5.81
C VAL A 26 -22.97 7.78 -5.24
N ASN A 27 -24.19 8.24 -5.45
CA ASN A 27 -24.67 9.47 -4.83
C ASN A 27 -25.35 9.12 -3.49
N GLY A 28 -24.74 9.54 -2.38
CA GLY A 28 -25.27 9.25 -1.04
C GLY A 28 -25.10 7.79 -0.63
N ARG A 29 -25.98 7.33 0.27
CA ARG A 29 -25.98 5.95 0.76
C ARG A 29 -26.76 5.05 -0.20
N ASP A 30 -26.20 3.89 -0.51
CA ASP A 30 -26.83 2.87 -1.35
C ASP A 30 -26.68 1.50 -0.68
N ASP A 31 -27.77 0.98 -0.12
CA ASP A 31 -27.76 -0.25 0.69
C ASP A 31 -27.47 -1.53 -0.12
N ARG A 32 -27.38 -1.43 -1.47
CA ARG A 32 -26.92 -2.52 -2.32
C ARG A 32 -25.43 -2.80 -2.17
N PHE A 33 -24.66 -1.82 -1.69
CA PHE A 33 -23.22 -1.94 -1.52
C PHE A 33 -22.85 -2.07 -0.05
N SER A 34 -22.17 -3.17 0.26
CA SER A 34 -21.62 -3.46 1.57
C SER A 34 -20.19 -2.90 1.67
N PRO A 35 -19.84 -2.13 2.70
CA PRO A 35 -18.47 -1.65 2.92
C PRO A 35 -17.44 -2.75 3.15
N LYS A 36 -17.88 -4.01 3.38
CA LYS A 36 -16.98 -5.16 3.49
C LYS A 36 -16.49 -5.63 2.12
N ASP A 37 -17.30 -5.42 1.09
CA ASP A 37 -17.08 -5.92 -0.26
C ASP A 37 -16.66 -4.79 -1.22
N TYR A 38 -17.02 -3.54 -0.90
CA TYR A 38 -16.75 -2.36 -1.71
C TYR A 38 -16.08 -1.26 -0.91
N SER A 39 -15.08 -0.64 -1.53
CA SER A 39 -14.75 0.76 -1.26
C SER A 39 -15.87 1.63 -1.81
N ILE A 40 -16.63 2.31 -0.94
CA ILE A 40 -17.81 3.10 -1.35
C ILE A 40 -17.50 4.58 -1.20
N TYR A 41 -17.59 5.32 -2.30
CA TYR A 41 -17.30 6.75 -2.35
C TYR A 41 -18.36 7.55 -3.09
N SER A 42 -18.52 8.81 -2.70
CA SER A 42 -19.26 9.77 -3.50
C SER A 42 -18.39 10.32 -4.63
N TYR A 43 -19.02 10.81 -5.70
CA TYR A 43 -18.32 11.51 -6.77
C TYR A 43 -17.52 12.71 -6.25
N THR A 44 -18.10 13.49 -5.32
CA THR A 44 -17.40 14.59 -4.64
C THR A 44 -16.13 14.09 -3.95
N ARG A 45 -16.22 12.99 -3.21
CA ARG A 45 -15.05 12.45 -2.50
C ARG A 45 -13.99 11.93 -3.47
N ILE A 46 -14.38 11.33 -4.60
CA ILE A 46 -13.43 10.95 -5.65
C ILE A 46 -12.73 12.19 -6.23
N GLY A 47 -13.47 13.26 -6.50
CA GLY A 47 -12.90 14.55 -6.91
C GLY A 47 -11.86 15.08 -5.94
N GLU A 48 -12.15 15.09 -4.63
CA GLU A 48 -11.20 15.50 -3.60
C GLU A 48 -9.92 14.63 -3.58
N LEU A 49 -10.06 13.32 -3.76
CA LEU A 49 -8.92 12.40 -3.81
C LEU A 49 -8.06 12.67 -5.06
N TRP A 50 -8.70 12.98 -6.20
CA TRP A 50 -8.03 13.39 -7.45
C TRP A 50 -7.27 14.69 -7.26
N GLU A 51 -7.90 15.72 -6.67
CA GLU A 51 -7.27 17.00 -6.40
C GLU A 51 -6.06 16.87 -5.45
N GLN A 52 -6.14 15.98 -4.47
CA GLN A 52 -5.02 15.67 -3.56
C GLN A 52 -3.89 14.91 -4.24
N GLY A 53 -4.18 14.13 -5.29
CA GLY A 53 -3.17 13.29 -5.94
C GLY A 53 -2.63 12.20 -5.03
N ASN A 54 -3.43 11.68 -4.11
CA ASN A 54 -2.94 10.72 -3.11
C ASN A 54 -2.70 9.33 -3.74
N PRO A 55 -2.00 8.40 -3.04
CA PRO A 55 -1.68 7.09 -3.61
C PRO A 55 -2.89 6.29 -4.05
N PHE A 56 -4.05 6.45 -3.39
CA PHE A 56 -5.26 5.74 -3.78
C PHE A 56 -5.86 6.28 -5.09
N ALA A 57 -5.85 7.60 -5.31
CA ALA A 57 -6.27 8.19 -6.59
C ALA A 57 -5.38 7.71 -7.75
N TRP A 58 -4.05 7.71 -7.55
CA TRP A 58 -3.10 7.17 -8.52
C TRP A 58 -3.30 5.67 -8.77
N HIS A 59 -3.56 4.90 -7.72
CA HIS A 59 -3.87 3.48 -7.83
C HIS A 59 -5.08 3.23 -8.73
N LEU A 60 -6.18 3.95 -8.48
CA LEU A 60 -7.39 3.84 -9.27
C LEU A 60 -7.16 4.29 -10.72
N PHE A 61 -6.51 5.43 -10.95
CA PHE A 61 -6.25 5.93 -12.30
C PHE A 61 -5.44 4.94 -13.15
N LEU A 62 -4.37 4.37 -12.56
CA LEU A 62 -3.45 3.51 -13.29
C LEU A 62 -4.01 2.10 -13.53
N GLU A 63 -4.74 1.54 -12.57
CA GLU A 63 -5.03 0.10 -12.57
C GLU A 63 -6.52 -0.27 -12.65
N SER A 64 -7.44 0.65 -12.32
CA SER A 64 -8.86 0.29 -12.27
C SER A 64 -9.45 -0.02 -13.65
N LYS A 65 -10.42 -0.93 -13.64
CA LYS A 65 -11.22 -1.34 -14.80
C LYS A 65 -12.70 -1.14 -14.50
N LEU A 66 -13.40 -0.44 -15.40
CA LEU A 66 -14.84 -0.27 -15.31
C LEU A 66 -15.53 -1.62 -15.50
N ILE A 67 -16.37 -2.00 -14.54
CA ILE A 67 -17.21 -3.20 -14.59
C ILE A 67 -18.62 -2.83 -15.04
N TYR A 68 -19.16 -1.72 -14.52
CA TYR A 68 -20.49 -1.27 -14.84
C TYR A 68 -20.62 0.24 -14.66
N SER A 69 -21.37 0.90 -15.54
CA SER A 69 -21.86 2.26 -15.35
C SER A 69 -23.32 2.37 -15.74
N SER A 70 -24.08 3.17 -14.98
CA SER A 70 -25.50 3.39 -15.25
C SER A 70 -25.76 4.28 -16.47
N ASP A 71 -24.76 5.03 -16.91
CA ASP A 71 -24.83 6.03 -17.99
C ASP A 71 -23.93 5.67 -19.19
N ASN A 72 -23.39 4.44 -19.22
CA ASN A 72 -22.43 3.96 -20.22
C ASN A 72 -21.15 4.81 -20.34
N SER A 73 -20.80 5.61 -19.33
CA SER A 73 -19.56 6.37 -19.27
C SER A 73 -18.53 5.70 -18.36
N ASP A 74 -17.26 6.07 -18.53
CA ASP A 74 -16.21 5.76 -17.56
C ASP A 74 -15.81 7.05 -16.82
N TYR A 75 -16.41 7.25 -15.64
CA TYR A 75 -16.19 8.44 -14.82
C TYR A 75 -14.71 8.68 -14.51
N LEU A 76 -13.98 7.67 -14.02
CA LEU A 76 -12.57 7.82 -13.66
C LEU A 76 -11.68 8.18 -14.86
N ARG A 77 -12.03 7.71 -16.07
CA ARG A 77 -11.34 8.13 -17.30
C ARG A 77 -11.75 9.53 -17.73
N SER A 78 -12.99 9.93 -17.51
CA SER A 78 -13.51 11.24 -17.90
C SER A 78 -12.91 12.41 -17.12
N ILE A 79 -12.53 12.20 -15.85
CA ILE A 79 -11.93 13.23 -15.00
C ILE A 79 -10.41 13.35 -15.16
N GLY A 80 -9.79 12.51 -16.00
CA GLY A 80 -8.37 12.56 -16.30
C GLY A 80 -7.47 12.07 -15.16
N GLU A 81 -6.22 12.54 -15.17
CA GLU A 81 -5.17 12.14 -14.24
C GLU A 81 -5.32 12.84 -12.88
N PRO A 82 -5.00 12.18 -11.75
CA PRO A 82 -4.90 12.83 -10.45
C PRO A 82 -3.85 13.94 -10.44
N SER A 83 -3.98 14.89 -9.52
CA SER A 83 -2.94 15.89 -9.26
C SER A 83 -1.60 15.24 -8.91
N ALA A 84 -0.51 15.98 -9.11
CA ALA A 84 0.81 15.57 -8.65
C ALA A 84 0.81 15.31 -7.14
N TYR A 85 1.41 14.19 -6.72
CA TYR A 85 1.48 13.79 -5.33
C TYR A 85 2.49 14.62 -4.53
N LYS A 86 2.02 15.38 -3.54
CA LYS A 86 2.85 16.34 -2.78
C LYS A 86 3.19 15.89 -1.35
N SER A 87 2.53 14.85 -0.84
CA SER A 87 2.63 14.44 0.57
C SER A 87 3.70 13.37 0.85
N GLY A 88 4.56 13.06 -0.14
CA GLY A 88 5.51 11.95 -0.06
C GLY A 88 6.35 11.91 1.20
N LEU A 89 6.99 13.01 1.59
CA LEU A 89 7.79 13.07 2.82
C LEU A 89 6.95 12.80 4.08
N ALA A 90 5.79 13.43 4.18
CA ALA A 90 4.90 13.28 5.35
C ALA A 90 4.38 11.84 5.48
N ASP A 91 3.95 11.24 4.38
CA ASP A 91 3.44 9.87 4.37
C ASP A 91 4.56 8.84 4.60
N CYS A 92 5.75 9.05 4.03
CA CYS A 92 6.93 8.21 4.31
C CYS A 92 7.29 8.25 5.80
N ASN A 93 7.28 9.42 6.44
CA ASN A 93 7.50 9.55 7.87
C ASN A 93 6.42 8.81 8.68
N LYS A 94 5.15 8.94 8.31
CA LYS A 94 4.04 8.22 8.96
C LYS A 94 4.23 6.70 8.89
N PHE A 95 4.60 6.15 7.74
CA PHE A 95 4.85 4.71 7.63
C PHE A 95 6.11 4.28 8.38
N ARG A 96 7.13 5.13 8.45
CA ARG A 96 8.29 4.89 9.33
C ARG A 96 7.92 4.86 10.80
N GLU A 97 7.02 5.73 11.27
CA GLU A 97 6.55 5.71 12.66
C GLU A 97 5.80 4.41 12.99
N ILE A 98 4.95 3.93 12.06
CA ILE A 98 4.30 2.61 12.20
C ILE A 98 5.35 1.50 12.31
N PHE A 99 6.36 1.52 11.44
CA PHE A 99 7.46 0.56 11.48
C PHE A 99 8.22 0.62 12.82
N LEU A 100 8.60 1.81 13.31
CA LEU A 100 9.33 1.97 14.56
C LEU A 100 8.52 1.52 15.77
N SER A 101 7.21 1.79 15.77
CA SER A 101 6.30 1.31 16.80
C SER A 101 6.26 -0.22 16.85
N ALA A 102 6.10 -0.86 15.68
CA ALA A 102 6.11 -2.32 15.56
C ALA A 102 7.47 -2.92 15.98
N LYS A 103 8.59 -2.34 15.53
CA LYS A 103 9.94 -2.75 15.92
C LYS A 103 10.13 -2.69 17.44
N LYS A 104 9.75 -1.58 18.07
CA LYS A 104 9.82 -1.42 19.54
C LYS A 104 8.98 -2.46 20.28
N SER A 105 7.78 -2.75 19.77
CA SER A 105 6.90 -3.80 20.33
C SER A 105 7.57 -5.18 20.28
N ILE A 106 8.14 -5.53 19.12
CA ILE A 106 8.86 -6.80 18.88
C ILE A 106 10.08 -6.97 19.79
N GLU A 107 10.77 -5.86 20.11
CA GLU A 107 11.93 -5.85 21.02
C GLU A 107 11.51 -5.93 22.49
N GLY A 108 10.31 -5.44 22.83
CA GLY A 108 9.78 -5.42 24.19
C GLY A 108 8.98 -6.66 24.59
N SER A 109 8.42 -7.42 23.64
CA SER A 109 7.55 -8.56 23.91
C SER A 109 7.55 -9.59 22.78
N VAL A 110 7.40 -10.87 23.14
CA VAL A 110 7.23 -11.97 22.18
C VAL A 110 5.76 -12.28 21.86
N LEU A 111 4.81 -11.69 22.60
CA LEU A 111 3.39 -12.08 22.55
C LEU A 111 2.67 -11.63 21.26
N THR A 112 3.19 -10.60 20.60
CA THR A 112 2.54 -9.94 19.46
C THR A 112 3.39 -9.96 18.19
N GLU A 113 4.46 -10.77 18.16
CA GLU A 113 5.47 -10.73 17.09
C GLU A 113 4.90 -10.89 15.69
N VAL A 114 3.97 -11.84 15.48
CA VAL A 114 3.34 -12.04 14.16
C VAL A 114 2.52 -10.83 13.73
N PHE A 115 1.78 -10.23 14.67
CA PHE A 115 0.98 -9.04 14.41
C PHE A 115 1.88 -7.82 14.11
N ASP A 116 2.98 -7.68 14.85
CA ASP A 116 3.92 -6.60 14.65
C ASP A 116 4.70 -6.76 13.34
N LEU A 117 5.09 -7.98 12.96
CA LEU A 117 5.68 -8.28 11.65
C LEU A 117 4.70 -7.99 10.49
N SER A 118 3.40 -8.25 10.69
CA SER A 118 2.34 -7.82 9.77
C SER A 118 2.33 -6.28 9.62
N SER A 119 2.53 -5.55 10.71
CA SER A 119 2.59 -4.08 10.70
C SER A 119 3.86 -3.57 10.03
N VAL A 120 5.00 -4.25 10.20
CA VAL A 120 6.23 -4.00 9.44
C VAL A 120 5.97 -4.16 7.94
N PHE A 121 5.33 -5.24 7.51
CA PHE A 121 4.99 -5.45 6.09
C PHE A 121 4.09 -4.35 5.53
N LEU A 122 3.04 -3.98 6.26
CA LEU A 122 2.16 -2.88 5.90
C LEU A 122 2.93 -1.57 5.72
N ALA A 123 3.82 -1.25 6.66
CA ALA A 123 4.62 -0.04 6.64
C ALA A 123 5.56 0.01 5.44
N ILE A 124 6.36 -1.04 5.20
CA ILE A 124 7.35 -1.02 4.11
C ILE A 124 6.69 -0.95 2.72
N ARG A 125 5.56 -1.65 2.52
CA ARG A 125 4.86 -1.67 1.24
C ARG A 125 4.30 -0.29 0.90
N ASN A 126 3.59 0.33 1.85
CA ASN A 126 2.98 1.63 1.59
C ASN A 126 4.02 2.75 1.58
N PHE A 127 5.08 2.64 2.39
CA PHE A 127 6.25 3.53 2.30
C PHE A 127 6.84 3.52 0.89
N ALA A 128 7.04 2.33 0.32
CA ALA A 128 7.59 2.18 -1.03
C ALA A 128 6.71 2.82 -2.11
N THR A 129 5.39 2.63 -2.03
CA THR A 129 4.44 3.26 -2.95
C THR A 129 4.50 4.79 -2.84
N CYS A 130 4.44 5.34 -1.62
CA CYS A 130 4.58 6.79 -1.39
C CYS A 130 5.92 7.33 -1.89
N TYR A 131 7.01 6.62 -1.62
CA TYR A 131 8.34 6.99 -2.09
C TYR A 131 8.39 7.04 -3.62
N SER A 132 7.90 5.98 -4.31
CA SER A 132 7.89 5.92 -5.77
C SER A 132 7.12 7.07 -6.41
N LEU A 133 5.95 7.41 -5.88
CA LEU A 133 5.14 8.55 -6.33
C LEU A 133 5.86 9.88 -6.11
N HIS A 134 6.62 10.02 -5.02
CA HIS A 134 7.32 11.26 -4.70
C HIS A 134 8.49 11.54 -5.65
N ILE A 135 9.29 10.51 -5.95
CA ILE A 135 10.46 10.63 -6.81
C ILE A 135 10.10 10.47 -8.31
N ASP A 136 8.82 10.45 -8.64
CA ASP A 136 8.28 10.36 -9.99
C ASP A 136 8.80 9.15 -10.79
N VAL A 137 8.89 8.00 -10.12
CA VAL A 137 9.12 6.71 -10.79
C VAL A 137 7.82 5.93 -10.84
N LYS A 138 7.70 5.01 -11.79
CA LYS A 138 6.49 4.19 -11.96
C LYS A 138 6.10 3.53 -10.62
N PRO A 139 4.95 3.87 -10.03
CA PRO A 139 4.54 3.31 -8.76
C PRO A 139 4.12 1.85 -8.90
N ASP A 140 4.33 1.10 -7.83
CA ASP A 140 3.85 -0.28 -7.68
C ASP A 140 2.87 -0.33 -6.50
N PHE A 141 1.64 -0.78 -6.77
CA PHE A 141 0.55 -0.95 -5.79
C PHE A 141 0.33 -2.42 -5.41
N SER A 142 1.20 -3.32 -5.88
CA SER A 142 1.22 -4.72 -5.49
C SER A 142 1.79 -4.91 -4.08
N ARG A 143 1.68 -6.15 -3.60
CA ARG A 143 2.33 -6.59 -2.37
C ARG A 143 3.86 -6.54 -2.43
N ASN A 144 4.44 -6.45 -3.63
CA ASN A 144 5.88 -6.42 -3.87
C ASN A 144 6.43 -5.01 -4.08
N SER A 145 5.66 -3.95 -3.81
CA SER A 145 6.05 -2.57 -4.10
C SER A 145 7.45 -2.20 -3.56
N ALA A 146 7.80 -2.64 -2.36
CA ALA A 146 9.10 -2.37 -1.77
C ALA A 146 10.26 -3.11 -2.44
N ARG A 147 10.00 -4.26 -3.08
CA ARG A 147 10.98 -5.06 -3.83
C ARG A 147 11.11 -4.64 -5.29
N ASN A 148 10.09 -3.99 -5.83
CA ASN A 148 10.01 -3.60 -7.24
C ASN A 148 10.37 -2.12 -7.48
N LEU A 149 11.06 -1.51 -6.52
CA LEU A 149 11.51 -0.11 -6.53
C LEU A 149 12.84 0.09 -7.32
N GLY A 150 13.26 -0.91 -8.10
CA GLY A 150 14.52 -0.88 -8.86
C GLY A 150 15.74 -0.69 -7.95
N VAL A 151 16.56 0.32 -8.22
CA VAL A 151 17.75 0.64 -7.40
C VAL A 151 17.41 1.11 -5.98
N HIS A 152 16.15 1.49 -5.73
CA HIS A 152 15.66 1.91 -4.42
C HIS A 152 15.01 0.76 -3.62
N SER A 153 15.07 -0.47 -4.13
CA SER A 153 14.42 -1.62 -3.52
C SER A 153 14.94 -1.92 -2.13
N ILE A 154 14.04 -2.44 -1.30
CA ILE A 154 14.34 -2.84 0.06
C ILE A 154 15.45 -3.90 0.06
N PRO A 155 16.51 -3.73 0.85
CA PRO A 155 17.70 -4.57 0.72
C PRO A 155 17.58 -5.84 1.57
N ILE A 156 16.47 -6.57 1.51
CA ILE A 156 16.29 -7.85 2.21
C ILE A 156 16.05 -8.98 1.21
N ASP A 157 16.43 -10.20 1.59
CA ASP A 157 16.25 -11.35 0.70
C ASP A 157 14.77 -11.74 0.55
N ASN A 158 14.47 -12.45 -0.54
CA ASN A 158 13.11 -12.85 -0.89
C ASN A 158 12.43 -13.62 0.22
N SER A 159 13.13 -14.58 0.82
CA SER A 159 12.54 -15.43 1.84
C SER A 159 12.20 -14.64 3.10
N THR A 160 13.01 -13.66 3.49
CA THR A 160 12.68 -12.74 4.60
C THR A 160 11.48 -11.86 4.27
N TYR A 161 11.37 -11.37 3.02
CA TYR A 161 10.22 -10.58 2.59
C TYR A 161 8.92 -11.39 2.60
N GLU A 162 8.97 -12.63 2.12
CA GLU A 162 7.85 -13.58 2.12
C GLU A 162 7.38 -13.90 3.55
N LEU A 163 8.27 -13.94 4.54
CA LEU A 163 7.87 -14.10 5.95
C LEU A 163 7.05 -12.91 6.46
N LEU A 164 7.43 -11.69 6.08
CA LEU A 164 6.67 -10.47 6.43
C LEU A 164 5.30 -10.46 5.75
N GLU A 165 5.24 -10.84 4.47
CA GLU A 165 3.99 -11.00 3.74
C GLU A 165 3.09 -12.06 4.40
N ARG A 166 3.65 -13.21 4.77
CA ARG A 166 2.93 -14.29 5.44
C ARG A 166 2.38 -13.86 6.79
N ALA A 167 3.17 -13.09 7.56
CA ALA A 167 2.69 -12.48 8.81
C ALA A 167 1.44 -11.62 8.59
N ARG A 168 1.44 -10.83 7.50
CA ARG A 168 0.31 -9.99 7.09
C ARG A 168 -0.93 -10.79 6.74
N VAL A 169 -0.78 -11.83 5.92
CA VAL A 169 -1.89 -12.73 5.53
C VAL A 169 -2.51 -13.38 6.77
N LEU A 170 -1.68 -13.94 7.67
CA LEU A 170 -2.14 -14.53 8.93
C LEU A 170 -2.92 -13.53 9.78
N SER A 171 -2.42 -12.31 9.93
CA SER A 171 -3.01 -11.32 10.84
C SER A 171 -4.33 -10.73 10.35
N ILE A 172 -4.54 -10.63 9.03
CA ILE A 172 -5.78 -10.06 8.46
C ILE A 172 -6.82 -11.10 8.14
N ARG A 173 -6.38 -12.27 7.67
CA ARG A 173 -7.27 -13.28 7.12
C ARG A 173 -7.39 -14.51 8.02
N GLY A 174 -6.48 -14.69 8.97
CA GLY A 174 -6.44 -15.88 9.82
C GLY A 174 -6.11 -17.16 9.04
N VAL A 175 -5.49 -17.04 7.86
CA VAL A 175 -5.14 -18.17 6.99
C VAL A 175 -3.66 -18.17 6.66
N GLY A 176 -3.13 -19.33 6.29
CA GLY A 176 -1.72 -19.54 5.96
C GLY A 176 -0.98 -20.37 7.00
N GLU A 177 0.27 -20.71 6.70
CA GLU A 177 1.14 -21.44 7.62
C GLU A 177 1.62 -20.51 8.74
N ILE A 178 1.46 -20.96 9.99
CA ILE A 178 1.91 -20.22 11.17
C ILE A 178 3.43 -20.07 11.14
N LEU A 179 3.90 -18.85 11.42
CA LEU A 179 5.33 -18.56 11.54
C LEU A 179 5.92 -19.29 12.76
N SER A 180 6.98 -20.06 12.52
CA SER A 180 7.76 -20.67 13.60
C SER A 180 8.61 -19.61 14.32
N SER A 181 9.11 -19.93 15.51
CA SER A 181 10.05 -19.05 16.22
C SER A 181 11.33 -18.79 15.41
N TYR A 182 11.75 -19.75 14.57
CA TYR A 182 12.86 -19.57 13.64
C TYR A 182 12.54 -18.52 12.57
N ASP A 183 11.34 -18.60 11.96
CA ASP A 183 10.89 -17.65 10.95
C ASP A 183 10.80 -16.23 11.53
N VAL A 184 10.20 -16.10 12.71
CA VAL A 184 10.12 -14.82 13.43
C VAL A 184 11.53 -14.28 13.70
N GLY A 185 12.43 -15.12 14.21
CA GLY A 185 13.82 -14.72 14.46
C GLY A 185 14.54 -14.24 13.20
N LYS A 186 14.31 -14.90 12.07
CA LYS A 186 14.85 -14.48 10.76
C LYS A 186 14.32 -13.12 10.32
N ALA A 187 13.00 -12.90 10.41
CA ALA A 187 12.40 -11.61 10.07
C ALA A 187 12.91 -10.47 10.99
N LYS A 188 13.09 -10.76 12.29
CA LYS A 188 13.65 -9.80 13.26
C LYS A 188 15.06 -9.34 12.91
N MET A 189 15.91 -10.25 12.43
CA MET A 189 17.29 -9.91 12.04
C MET A 189 17.36 -8.86 10.92
N ALA A 190 16.31 -8.72 10.12
CA ALA A 190 16.24 -7.74 9.05
C ALA A 190 15.77 -6.34 9.49
N LEU A 191 15.18 -6.17 10.69
CA LEU A 191 14.53 -4.91 11.09
C LEU A 191 15.48 -3.71 11.04
N ASN A 192 16.72 -3.85 11.53
CA ASN A 192 17.70 -2.77 11.47
C ASN A 192 18.02 -2.36 10.03
N LYS A 193 18.09 -3.34 9.12
CA LYS A 193 18.37 -3.09 7.71
C LYS A 193 17.21 -2.37 7.02
N ILE A 194 15.97 -2.74 7.36
CA ILE A 194 14.75 -2.08 6.89
C ILE A 194 14.71 -0.63 7.40
N GLU A 195 15.02 -0.42 8.68
CA GLU A 195 15.06 0.92 9.26
C GLU A 195 16.09 1.82 8.56
N SER A 196 17.31 1.32 8.35
CA SER A 196 18.35 2.03 7.62
C SER A 196 17.89 2.41 6.22
N TRP A 197 17.21 1.50 5.51
CA TRP A 197 16.64 1.77 4.20
C TRP A 197 15.57 2.89 4.26
N MET A 198 14.62 2.84 5.20
CA MET A 198 13.60 3.90 5.33
C MET A 198 14.23 5.26 5.64
N ASN A 199 15.23 5.29 6.53
CA ASN A 199 15.97 6.51 6.88
C ASN A 199 16.70 7.09 5.66
N GLU A 200 17.40 6.24 4.90
CA GLU A 200 18.10 6.63 3.68
C GLU A 200 17.13 7.27 2.67
N LYS A 201 15.99 6.61 2.40
CA LYS A 201 15.00 7.12 1.45
C LYS A 201 14.36 8.44 1.90
N ILE A 202 14.08 8.60 3.19
CA ILE A 202 13.60 9.89 3.72
C ILE A 202 14.66 10.99 3.56
N SER A 203 15.94 10.67 3.79
CA SER A 203 17.03 11.63 3.59
C SER A 203 17.11 12.08 2.13
N THR A 204 16.96 11.16 1.16
CA THR A 204 16.92 11.50 -0.27
C THR A 204 15.79 12.48 -0.58
N ILE A 205 14.56 12.19 -0.12
CA ILE A 205 13.41 13.10 -0.29
C ILE A 205 13.70 14.49 0.29
N THR A 206 14.31 14.53 1.47
CA THR A 206 14.60 15.78 2.16
C THR A 206 15.63 16.62 1.40
N SER A 207 16.69 15.98 0.88
CA SER A 207 17.69 16.63 0.03
C SER A 207 17.11 17.17 -1.27
N ASP A 208 16.26 16.39 -1.96
CA ASP A 208 15.58 16.82 -3.19
C ASP A 208 14.66 18.03 -2.93
N GLY A 209 14.04 18.09 -1.75
CA GLY A 209 13.21 19.22 -1.34
C GLY A 209 13.96 20.54 -1.20
N TYR A 210 15.26 20.51 -0.88
CA TYR A 210 16.11 21.71 -0.83
C TYR A 210 16.55 22.19 -2.22
N GLU A 211 16.64 21.31 -3.21
CA GLU A 211 17.02 21.67 -4.59
C GLU A 211 15.83 22.15 -5.45
N ARG A 212 14.59 21.89 -5.01
CA ARG A 212 13.35 22.29 -5.71
C ARG A 212 12.74 23.62 -5.22
N ILE A 213 13.38 24.34 -4.29
CA ILE A 213 13.00 25.68 -3.78
C ILE A 213 13.91 26.72 -4.41
#